data_AF-A0A522UK10-F1
#
_entry.id   AF-A0A522UK10-F1
#
_cell.length_a   1.000
_cell.length_b   1.000
_cell.length_c   1.000
_cell.angle_alpha   90.00
_cell.angle_beta   90.00
_cell.angle_gamma   90.00
#
_symmetry.space_group_name_H-M   'P 1'
#
loop_
_entity.id
_entity.type
_entity.pdbx_description
1 polymer ?
#
loop_
_entity_poly.entity_id
_entity_poly.type
_entity_poly.pdbx_seq_one_letter_code
_entity_poly.pdbx_strand_id
1 'polypeptide(L)'
;MHQLNNEVAHFKIPQWIDEGLADYFGSSKIEAGKLHPGQIAFDSYPLWWLPGLALTGNIGQDIKAGKIIPLTALISGSGGPDVNRHFNLYYMHWWSLTHFLFHYKDGVYSDGYRKLIEAGGTLEGFKTNIGPIDRIQDEWYEYLRQRIAEAVRMKKGE
;
A
#
# COMPACT_ATOMS: atom_id res chain seq x y z
N MET A 1 -11.98 3.54 -11.59
CA MET A 1 -11.26 4.81 -11.48
C MET A 1 -9.85 4.68 -12.09
N HIS A 2 -9.73 4.42 -13.40
CA HIS A 2 -8.47 4.52 -14.16
C HIS A 2 -8.59 5.45 -15.38
N GLN A 3 -9.81 5.78 -15.79
CA GLN A 3 -10.04 6.69 -16.93
C GLN A 3 -10.01 8.17 -16.54
N LEU A 4 -10.32 8.54 -15.29
CA LEU A 4 -10.52 9.96 -14.95
C LEU A 4 -9.21 10.75 -14.79
N ASN A 5 -8.13 10.13 -14.29
CA ASN A 5 -6.85 10.82 -14.07
C ASN A 5 -6.07 11.07 -15.38
N ASN A 6 -6.24 10.19 -16.39
CA ASN A 6 -5.55 10.36 -17.67
C ASN A 6 -6.16 11.47 -18.55
N GLU A 7 -7.40 11.89 -18.32
CA GLU A 7 -8.11 12.79 -19.23
C GLU A 7 -8.16 14.27 -18.79
N VAL A 8 -7.83 14.63 -17.54
CA VAL A 8 -8.12 16.00 -17.04
C VAL A 8 -6.97 16.69 -16.27
N ALA A 9 -5.94 15.99 -15.81
CA ALA A 9 -4.85 16.62 -15.03
C ALA A 9 -3.48 16.35 -15.66
N HIS A 10 -2.73 17.41 -16.00
CA HIS A 10 -1.33 17.33 -16.47
C HIS A 10 -0.33 16.86 -15.38
N PHE A 11 -0.81 16.21 -14.31
CA PHE A 11 0.02 15.60 -13.26
C PHE A 11 0.08 14.09 -13.49
N LYS A 12 1.21 13.59 -14.00
CA LYS A 12 1.45 12.15 -14.13
C LYS A 12 1.88 11.58 -12.78
N ILE A 13 0.90 11.25 -11.94
CA ILE A 13 1.12 10.58 -10.66
C ILE A 13 1.73 9.18 -10.93
N PRO A 14 2.76 8.73 -10.18
CA PRO A 14 3.31 7.40 -10.34
C PRO A 14 2.26 6.32 -10.03
N GLN A 15 2.33 5.20 -10.76
CA GLN A 15 1.39 4.09 -10.64
C GLN A 15 1.17 3.64 -9.18
N TRP A 16 2.22 3.57 -8.37
CA TRP A 16 2.11 3.12 -6.98
C TRP A 16 1.20 4.03 -6.11
N ILE A 17 1.18 5.33 -6.38
CA ILE A 17 0.29 6.28 -5.70
C ILE A 17 -1.11 6.19 -6.30
N ASP A 18 -1.21 6.19 -7.63
CA ASP A 18 -2.51 6.20 -8.31
C ASP A 18 -3.33 4.96 -7.95
N GLU A 19 -2.73 3.77 -8.08
CA GLU A 19 -3.32 2.49 -7.71
C GLU A 19 -3.51 2.37 -6.19
N GLY A 20 -2.50 2.79 -5.41
CA GLY A 20 -2.57 2.74 -3.96
C GLY A 20 -3.72 3.57 -3.38
N LEU A 21 -3.95 4.78 -3.89
CA LEU A 21 -5.08 5.62 -3.52
C LEU A 21 -6.41 5.05 -4.02
N ALA A 22 -6.45 4.55 -5.26
CA ALA A 22 -7.65 3.93 -5.82
C ALA A 22 -8.10 2.73 -4.96
N ASP A 23 -7.17 1.84 -4.61
CA ASP A 23 -7.43 0.71 -3.73
C ASP A 23 -7.79 1.16 -2.31
N TYR A 24 -7.10 2.17 -1.77
CA TYR A 24 -7.37 2.69 -0.43
C TYR A 24 -8.82 3.15 -0.29
N PHE A 25 -9.34 3.91 -1.27
CA PHE A 25 -10.74 4.32 -1.27
C PHE A 25 -11.68 3.16 -1.63
N GLY A 26 -11.31 2.30 -2.58
CA GLY A 26 -12.13 1.16 -3.02
C GLY A 26 -12.30 0.07 -1.96
N SER A 27 -11.37 -0.04 -1.03
CA SER A 27 -11.38 -0.98 0.10
C SER A 27 -11.78 -0.35 1.43
N SER A 28 -12.27 0.89 1.39
CA SER A 28 -12.81 1.55 2.57
C SER A 28 -14.28 1.18 2.77
N LYS A 29 -14.70 0.97 4.02
CA LYS A 29 -16.08 0.65 4.36
C LYS A 29 -17.03 1.77 3.93
N ILE A 30 -18.23 1.35 3.48
CA ILE A 30 -19.36 2.24 3.23
C ILE A 30 -20.45 1.88 4.23
N GLU A 31 -20.76 2.79 5.15
CA GLU A 31 -21.82 2.61 6.15
C GLU A 31 -22.85 3.72 5.98
N ALA A 32 -24.13 3.35 5.86
CA ALA A 32 -25.24 4.29 5.63
C ALA A 32 -25.00 5.28 4.46
N GLY A 33 -24.37 4.81 3.37
CA GLY A 33 -24.07 5.62 2.19
C GLY A 33 -22.90 6.60 2.37
N LYS A 34 -22.17 6.54 3.48
CA LYS A 34 -20.96 7.34 3.72
C LYS A 34 -19.72 6.47 3.62
N LEU A 35 -18.72 6.97 2.89
CA LEU A 35 -17.39 6.37 2.86
C LEU A 35 -16.68 6.67 4.18
N HIS A 36 -16.05 5.66 4.77
CA HIS A 36 -15.20 5.79 5.96
C HIS A 36 -13.75 5.48 5.58
N PRO A 37 -12.98 6.46 5.04
CA PRO A 37 -11.61 6.22 4.59
C PRO A 37 -10.74 5.61 5.69
N GLY A 38 -10.05 4.53 5.35
CA GLY A 38 -9.14 3.85 6.28
C GLY A 38 -9.78 2.79 7.16
N GLN A 39 -11.12 2.73 7.26
CA GLN A 39 -11.81 1.56 7.81
C GLN A 39 -11.82 0.46 6.76
N ILE A 40 -11.16 -0.65 7.07
CA ILE A 40 -10.80 -1.66 6.07
C ILE A 40 -11.94 -2.64 5.83
N ALA A 41 -12.31 -2.85 4.56
CA ALA A 41 -13.13 -3.96 4.09
C ALA A 41 -12.23 -5.09 3.56
N PHE A 42 -11.87 -6.06 4.43
CA PHE A 42 -10.91 -7.12 4.06
C PHE A 42 -11.42 -8.12 3.02
N ASP A 43 -12.72 -8.13 2.76
CA ASP A 43 -13.41 -8.91 1.73
C ASP A 43 -13.40 -8.24 0.36
N SER A 44 -12.88 -7.00 0.25
CA SER A 44 -12.74 -6.30 -1.02
C SER A 44 -11.47 -6.68 -1.78
N TYR A 45 -11.49 -6.49 -3.09
CA TYR A 45 -10.25 -6.46 -3.87
C TYR A 45 -9.37 -5.26 -3.45
N PRO A 46 -8.03 -5.39 -3.43
CA PRO A 46 -7.23 -6.62 -3.54
C PRO A 46 -7.04 -7.36 -2.20
N LEU A 47 -7.64 -6.87 -1.11
CA LEU A 47 -7.35 -7.25 0.28
C LEU A 47 -7.76 -8.68 0.65
N TRP A 48 -8.70 -9.27 -0.08
CA TRP A 48 -9.12 -10.67 0.13
C TRP A 48 -7.98 -11.70 0.03
N TRP A 49 -6.83 -11.31 -0.52
CA TRP A 49 -5.64 -12.14 -0.70
C TRP A 49 -4.63 -11.96 0.43
N LEU A 50 -4.79 -10.96 1.31
CA LEU A 50 -3.89 -10.71 2.44
C LEU A 50 -3.68 -11.95 3.31
N PRO A 51 -4.71 -12.75 3.68
CA PRO A 51 -4.51 -13.97 4.44
C PRO A 51 -3.56 -14.99 3.77
N GLY A 52 -3.47 -14.97 2.43
CA GLY A 52 -2.64 -15.88 1.65
C GLY A 52 -1.16 -15.51 1.58
N LEU A 53 -0.77 -14.30 1.98
CA LEU A 53 0.62 -13.82 1.90
C LEU A 53 1.58 -14.63 2.81
N ALA A 54 1.05 -15.12 3.94
CA ALA A 54 1.75 -16.01 4.90
C ALA A 54 3.20 -15.58 5.20
N LEU A 55 3.37 -14.35 5.70
CA LEU A 55 4.67 -13.77 6.05
C LEU A 55 5.31 -14.51 7.23
N THR A 56 6.64 -14.69 7.17
CA THR A 56 7.42 -15.45 8.17
C THR A 56 7.73 -14.63 9.43
N GLY A 57 7.63 -13.30 9.35
CA GLY A 57 8.14 -12.39 10.37
C GLY A 57 9.61 -12.04 10.20
N ASN A 58 10.29 -12.59 9.18
CA ASN A 58 11.63 -12.19 8.80
C ASN A 58 11.59 -11.53 7.42
N ILE A 59 11.76 -10.21 7.39
CA ILE A 59 11.65 -9.42 6.17
C ILE A 59 12.64 -9.87 5.08
N GLY A 60 13.88 -10.21 5.45
CA GLY A 60 14.88 -10.69 4.50
C GLY A 60 14.49 -12.01 3.84
N GLN A 61 13.91 -12.94 4.61
CA GLN A 61 13.39 -14.20 4.08
C GLN A 61 12.18 -13.97 3.18
N ASP A 62 11.26 -13.09 3.57
CA ASP A 62 10.04 -12.81 2.80
C ASP A 62 10.34 -12.04 1.51
N ILE A 63 11.33 -11.14 1.50
CA ILE A 63 11.85 -10.51 0.28
C ILE A 63 12.48 -11.58 -0.63
N LYS A 64 13.36 -12.42 -0.08
CA LYS A 64 14.02 -13.49 -0.86
C LYS A 64 13.03 -14.50 -1.44
N ALA A 65 11.93 -14.76 -0.72
CA ALA A 65 10.85 -15.64 -1.15
C ALA A 65 9.86 -14.98 -2.12
N GLY A 66 10.04 -13.70 -2.48
CA GLY A 66 9.15 -12.97 -3.37
C GLY A 66 7.78 -12.63 -2.76
N LYS A 67 7.65 -12.71 -1.43
CA LYS A 67 6.42 -12.35 -0.69
C LYS A 67 6.35 -10.87 -0.37
N ILE A 68 7.48 -10.18 -0.33
CA ILE A 68 7.57 -8.74 -0.11
C ILE A 68 8.39 -8.12 -1.23
N ILE A 69 7.87 -7.05 -1.83
CA ILE A 69 8.61 -6.24 -2.80
C ILE A 69 9.32 -5.14 -2.02
N PRO A 70 10.64 -4.96 -2.18
CA PRO A 70 11.36 -3.87 -1.54
C PRO A 70 10.74 -2.50 -1.89
N LEU A 71 10.63 -1.59 -0.92
CA LEU A 71 10.04 -0.26 -1.14
C LEU A 71 10.76 0.51 -2.24
N THR A 72 12.09 0.35 -2.35
CA THR A 72 12.88 0.95 -3.44
C THR A 72 12.35 0.53 -4.81
N ALA A 73 12.02 -0.76 -4.98
CA ALA A 73 11.47 -1.30 -6.21
C ALA A 73 9.99 -0.93 -6.40
N LEU A 74 9.20 -0.97 -5.32
CA LEU A 74 7.78 -0.67 -5.33
C LEU A 74 7.50 0.79 -5.75
N ILE A 75 8.31 1.73 -5.23
CA ILE A 75 8.15 3.17 -5.46
C ILE A 75 8.77 3.59 -6.80
N SER A 76 9.97 3.07 -7.15
CA SER A 76 10.62 3.41 -8.41
C SER A 76 10.01 2.73 -9.64
N GLY A 77 9.26 1.64 -9.44
CA GLY A 77 8.78 0.77 -10.52
C GLY A 77 9.90 -0.02 -11.21
N SER A 78 11.08 -0.15 -10.58
CA SER A 78 12.26 -0.78 -11.18
C SER A 78 12.95 -1.75 -10.23
N GLY A 79 13.56 -2.82 -10.75
CA GLY A 79 14.26 -3.83 -9.93
C GLY A 79 13.36 -4.79 -9.14
N GLY A 80 12.04 -4.69 -9.30
CA GLY A 80 11.05 -5.63 -8.75
C GLY A 80 10.71 -6.79 -9.69
N PRO A 81 9.87 -7.74 -9.26
CA PRO A 81 9.35 -8.80 -10.12
C PRO A 81 8.48 -8.23 -11.24
N ASP A 82 8.23 -9.02 -12.30
CA ASP A 82 7.33 -8.60 -13.37
C ASP A 82 5.92 -8.34 -12.83
N VAL A 83 5.43 -7.10 -13.02
CA VAL A 83 4.14 -6.62 -12.50
C VAL A 83 2.99 -7.45 -13.06
N ASN A 84 3.01 -7.81 -14.35
CA ASN A 84 1.93 -8.56 -14.98
C ASN A 84 1.82 -9.99 -14.43
N ARG A 85 2.93 -10.58 -14.01
CA ARG A 85 2.96 -11.91 -13.37
C ARG A 85 2.63 -11.87 -11.88
N HIS A 86 2.83 -10.74 -11.21
CA HIS A 86 2.67 -10.60 -9.75
C HIS A 86 1.68 -9.49 -9.38
N PHE A 87 0.69 -9.22 -10.23
CA PHE A 87 -0.19 -8.05 -10.08
C PHE A 87 -0.88 -8.01 -8.71
N ASN A 88 -1.44 -9.13 -8.23
CA ASN A 88 -2.04 -9.19 -6.88
C ASN A 88 -1.10 -8.72 -5.78
N LEU A 89 0.17 -9.08 -5.87
CA LEU A 89 1.19 -8.69 -4.90
C LEU A 89 1.44 -7.19 -4.95
N TYR A 90 1.53 -6.62 -6.15
CA TYR A 90 1.69 -5.17 -6.34
C TYR A 90 0.50 -4.39 -5.79
N TYR A 91 -0.73 -4.76 -6.13
CA TYR A 91 -1.94 -4.09 -5.63
C TYR A 91 -2.05 -4.16 -4.10
N MET A 92 -1.81 -5.34 -3.48
CA MET A 92 -1.75 -5.44 -2.01
C MET A 92 -0.66 -4.55 -1.38
N HIS A 93 0.51 -4.44 -2.02
CA HIS A 93 1.60 -3.61 -1.53
C HIS A 93 1.35 -2.11 -1.71
N TRP A 94 0.82 -1.68 -2.84
CA TRP A 94 0.44 -0.27 -3.08
C TRP A 94 -0.66 0.18 -2.14
N TRP A 95 -1.71 -0.63 -1.97
CA TRP A 95 -2.74 -0.40 -0.96
C TRP A 95 -2.15 -0.30 0.44
N SER A 96 -1.38 -1.31 0.88
CA SER A 96 -0.91 -1.36 2.27
C SER A 96 0.09 -0.26 2.58
N LEU A 97 0.93 0.14 1.63
CA LEU A 97 1.83 1.29 1.78
C LEU A 97 1.03 2.59 1.90
N THR A 98 0.02 2.80 1.07
CA THR A 98 -0.87 3.97 1.13
C THR A 98 -1.59 4.04 2.47
N HIS A 99 -2.16 2.92 2.91
CA HIS A 99 -2.86 2.82 4.20
C HIS A 99 -1.89 3.07 5.37
N PHE A 100 -0.70 2.47 5.34
CA PHE A 100 0.36 2.72 6.32
C PHE A 100 0.73 4.20 6.41
N LEU A 101 0.93 4.88 5.27
CA LEU A 101 1.35 6.28 5.24
C LEU A 101 0.28 7.23 5.80
N PHE A 102 -1.01 6.86 5.71
CA PHE A 102 -2.09 7.63 6.34
C PHE A 102 -2.33 7.32 7.82
N HIS A 103 -2.13 6.06 8.25
CA HIS A 103 -2.69 5.58 9.52
C HIS A 103 -1.67 5.08 10.53
N TYR A 104 -0.43 4.81 10.13
CA TYR A 104 0.59 4.34 11.06
C TYR A 104 0.86 5.37 12.17
N LYS A 105 0.85 4.91 13.43
CA LYS A 105 1.07 5.73 14.64
C LYS A 105 0.29 7.05 14.58
N ASP A 106 -1.04 6.94 14.49
CA ASP A 106 -1.96 8.09 14.43
C ASP A 106 -1.65 9.06 13.28
N GLY A 107 -1.17 8.51 12.16
CA GLY A 107 -0.93 9.26 10.92
C GLY A 107 0.36 10.08 10.94
N VAL A 108 1.40 9.62 11.62
CA VAL A 108 2.70 10.32 11.71
C VAL A 108 3.31 10.67 10.35
N TYR A 109 3.00 9.90 9.30
CA TYR A 109 3.49 10.15 7.93
C TYR A 109 2.48 10.87 7.04
N SER A 110 1.27 11.14 7.51
CA SER A 110 0.16 11.58 6.65
C SER A 110 0.44 12.93 5.97
N ASP A 111 0.99 13.90 6.70
CA ASP A 111 1.39 15.20 6.14
C ASP A 111 2.54 15.05 5.13
N GLY A 112 3.53 14.20 5.44
CA GLY A 112 4.63 13.89 4.53
C GLY A 112 4.14 13.22 3.25
N TYR A 113 3.15 12.33 3.36
CA TYR A 113 2.58 11.63 2.23
C TYR A 113 1.78 12.57 1.32
N ARG A 114 1.03 13.52 1.88
CA ARG A 114 0.36 14.57 1.11
C ARG A 114 1.37 15.39 0.29
N LYS A 115 2.45 15.84 0.92
CA LYS A 115 3.55 16.55 0.23
C LYS A 115 4.21 15.69 -0.84
N LEU A 116 4.37 14.40 -0.59
CA LEU A 116 4.92 13.46 -1.57
C LEU A 116 4.03 13.32 -2.80
N ILE A 117 2.70 13.24 -2.62
CA ILE A 117 1.73 13.20 -3.71
C ILE A 117 1.83 14.49 -4.54
N GLU A 118 1.85 15.65 -3.89
CA GLU A 118 1.99 16.96 -4.54
C GLU A 118 3.32 17.09 -5.31
N ALA A 119 4.39 16.47 -4.79
CA ALA A 119 5.71 16.44 -5.41
C ALA A 119 5.90 15.32 -6.46
N GLY A 120 4.85 14.59 -6.81
CA GLY A 120 4.89 13.60 -7.89
C GLY A 120 5.45 12.23 -7.48
N GLY A 121 5.52 11.89 -6.20
CA GLY A 121 5.65 10.51 -5.73
C GLY A 121 6.97 9.79 -6.02
N THR A 122 8.06 10.52 -6.24
CA THR A 122 9.37 9.93 -6.57
C THR A 122 10.03 9.25 -5.36
N LEU A 123 10.97 8.33 -5.61
CA LEU A 123 11.75 7.68 -4.56
C LEU A 123 12.56 8.68 -3.71
N GLU A 124 13.15 9.70 -4.34
CA GLU A 124 13.86 10.75 -3.62
C GLU A 124 12.89 11.62 -2.81
N GLY A 125 11.75 12.00 -3.40
CA GLY A 125 10.69 12.68 -2.68
C GLY A 125 10.20 11.88 -1.46
N PHE A 126 10.12 10.56 -1.57
CA PHE A 126 9.74 9.70 -0.45
C PHE A 126 10.76 9.80 0.69
N LYS A 127 12.06 9.71 0.39
CA LYS A 127 13.12 9.84 1.39
C LYS A 127 13.09 11.21 2.07
N THR A 128 12.81 12.27 1.32
CA THR A 128 12.71 13.65 1.83
C THR A 128 11.50 13.85 2.72
N ASN A 129 10.31 13.38 2.31
CA ASN A 129 9.06 13.71 2.98
C ASN A 129 8.63 12.69 4.05
N ILE A 130 9.07 11.44 3.95
CA ILE A 130 8.70 10.34 4.85
C ILE A 130 9.88 9.92 5.74
N GLY A 131 11.05 9.74 5.13
CA GLY A 131 12.29 9.42 5.83
C GLY A 131 13.07 8.24 5.24
N PRO A 132 14.09 7.73 5.96
CA PRO A 132 15.00 6.70 5.46
C PRO A 132 14.26 5.43 5.05
N ILE A 133 14.45 4.99 3.80
CA ILE A 133 13.63 3.94 3.21
C ILE A 133 13.74 2.59 3.94
N ASP A 134 14.92 2.24 4.44
CA ASP A 134 15.13 0.97 5.17
C ASP A 134 14.34 0.96 6.49
N ARG A 135 14.32 2.08 7.20
CA ARG A 135 13.49 2.23 8.41
C ARG A 135 12.00 2.09 8.07
N ILE A 136 11.55 2.79 7.02
CA ILE A 136 10.14 2.74 6.62
C ILE A 136 9.76 1.35 6.11
N GLN A 137 10.68 0.63 5.45
CA GLN A 137 10.48 -0.74 5.00
C GLN A 137 10.21 -1.69 6.17
N ASP A 138 10.96 -1.56 7.27
CA ASP A 138 10.74 -2.36 8.49
C ASP A 138 9.41 -1.98 9.17
N GLU A 139 9.14 -0.68 9.32
CA GLU A 139 7.90 -0.19 9.93
C GLU A 139 6.65 -0.62 9.14
N TRP A 140 6.70 -0.51 7.82
CA TRP A 140 5.62 -0.95 6.93
C TRP A 140 5.46 -2.48 6.93
N TYR A 141 6.55 -3.24 6.95
CA TYR A 141 6.47 -4.70 7.01
C TYR A 141 5.73 -5.19 8.27
N GLU A 142 6.08 -4.63 9.43
CA GLU A 142 5.38 -4.96 10.68
C GLU A 142 3.92 -4.50 10.67
N TYR A 143 3.64 -3.34 10.08
CA TYR A 143 2.27 -2.88 9.90
C TYR A 143 1.44 -3.83 9.02
N LEU A 144 2.00 -4.27 7.88
CA LEU A 144 1.36 -5.21 6.97
C LEU A 144 1.07 -6.54 7.66
N ARG A 145 2.01 -7.06 8.46
CA ARG A 145 1.79 -8.27 9.27
C ARG A 145 0.59 -8.13 10.22
N GLN A 146 0.44 -6.98 10.85
CA GLN A 146 -0.72 -6.73 11.72
C GLN A 146 -2.04 -6.72 10.94
N ARG A 147 -2.08 -6.09 9.76
CA ARG A 147 -3.24 -6.09 8.87
C ARG A 147 -3.59 -7.49 8.36
N ILE A 148 -2.59 -8.32 8.02
CA ILE A 148 -2.81 -9.72 7.65
C ILE A 148 -3.40 -10.51 8.83
N ALA A 149 -2.87 -10.35 10.04
CA ALA A 149 -3.40 -11.03 11.22
C ALA A 149 -4.84 -10.60 11.56
N GLU A 150 -5.20 -9.36 11.28
CA GLU A 150 -6.57 -8.84 11.38
C GLU A 150 -7.50 -9.47 10.34
N ALA A 151 -7.09 -9.49 9.06
CA ALA A 151 -7.82 -10.13 7.98
C ALA A 151 -8.08 -11.63 8.24
N VAL A 152 -7.08 -12.35 8.74
CA VAL A 152 -7.20 -13.77 9.12
C VAL A 152 -8.21 -13.96 10.26
N ARG A 153 -8.25 -13.05 11.23
CA ARG A 153 -9.21 -13.12 12.35
C ARG A 153 -10.64 -12.89 11.87
N MET A 154 -10.86 -11.90 11.02
CA MET A 154 -12.18 -11.63 10.43
C MET A 154 -12.70 -12.85 9.66
N LYS A 155 -11.86 -13.46 8.81
CA LYS A 155 -12.24 -14.66 8.03
C LYS A 155 -12.57 -15.90 8.87
N LYS A 156 -12.04 -16.01 10.09
CA LYS A 156 -12.32 -17.15 11.00
C LYS A 156 -13.56 -16.95 11.87
N GLY A 157 -14.08 -15.73 11.95
CA GLY A 157 -15.27 -15.38 12.72
C GLY A 157 -16.56 -15.38 11.90
N GLU A 158 -16.47 -15.63 10.60
CA GLU A 158 -17.57 -15.91 9.65
C GLU A 158 -17.90 -17.41 9.63
#